data_AF-A0A1H8GMN1-F1
#
_entry.id   AF-A0A1H8GMN1-F1
#
_cell.length_a   1.000
_cell.length_b   1.000
_cell.length_c   1.000
_cell.angle_alpha   90.00
_cell.angle_beta   90.00
_cell.angle_gamma   90.00
#
_symmetry.space_group_name_H-M   'P 1'
#
loop_
_entity.id
_entity.type
_entity.pdbx_description
1 polymer ?
#
loop_
_entity_poly.entity_id
_entity_poly.type
_entity_poly.pdbx_seq_one_letter_code
_entity_poly.pdbx_strand_id
1 'polypeptide(L)'
;MPNSVASFIICTILGFGIGFAGFELANKNDEASTETPTETATNTNTPTDDHEPEETEQPAPETVSASSEILNAKGCLSCHAVSSLDLDGGATGPDLSQAFTGVEDKHGKPLDEFLKEPTSAVMSSVISGSPLSDDEVQQIVDALQEASEK
;
A
#
# COMPACT_ATOMS: atom_id res chain seq x y z
N MET A 1 -23.40 -35.29 20.10
CA MET A 1 -22.76 -34.19 19.32
C MET A 1 -21.21 -34.23 19.25
N PRO A 2 -20.42 -35.07 19.98
CA PRO A 2 -18.95 -35.00 19.85
C PRO A 2 -18.40 -35.61 18.55
N ASN A 3 -19.14 -36.52 17.91
CA ASN A 3 -18.67 -37.27 16.74
C ASN A 3 -18.61 -36.42 15.45
N SER A 4 -19.46 -35.39 15.34
CA SER A 4 -19.47 -34.46 14.19
C SER A 4 -18.31 -33.47 14.25
N VAL A 5 -17.95 -32.99 15.44
CA VAL A 5 -16.82 -32.06 15.62
C VAL A 5 -15.49 -32.77 15.32
N ALA A 6 -15.35 -34.03 15.77
CA ALA A 6 -14.17 -34.84 15.44
C ALA A 6 -14.03 -35.08 13.94
N SER A 7 -15.12 -35.37 13.21
CA SER A 7 -15.08 -35.53 11.75
C SER A 7 -14.69 -34.23 11.04
N PHE A 8 -15.22 -33.08 11.48
CA PHE A 8 -14.86 -31.79 10.89
C PHE A 8 -13.37 -31.48 11.06
N ILE A 9 -12.81 -31.70 12.26
CA ILE A 9 -11.39 -31.46 12.51
C ILE A 9 -10.50 -32.39 11.67
N ILE A 10 -10.86 -33.67 11.56
CA ILE A 10 -10.13 -34.64 10.74
C ILE A 10 -10.17 -34.26 9.26
N CYS A 11 -11.34 -33.85 8.74
CA CYS A 11 -11.48 -33.41 7.36
C CYS A 11 -10.73 -32.11 7.08
N THR A 12 -10.71 -31.15 8.01
CA THR A 12 -9.93 -29.91 7.86
C THR A 12 -8.42 -30.20 7.87
N ILE A 13 -7.93 -31.08 8.74
CA ILE A 13 -6.50 -31.44 8.78
C ILE A 13 -6.09 -32.21 7.53
N LEU A 14 -6.91 -33.16 7.06
CA LEU A 14 -6.63 -33.92 5.83
C LEU A 14 -6.72 -33.02 4.59
N GLY A 15 -7.74 -32.16 4.50
CA GLY A 15 -7.91 -31.24 3.37
C GLY A 15 -6.83 -30.16 3.32
N PHE A 16 -6.49 -29.55 4.45
CA PHE A 16 -5.44 -28.54 4.53
C PHE A 16 -4.04 -29.18 4.35
N GLY A 17 -3.81 -30.38 4.86
CA GLY A 17 -2.55 -31.11 4.69
C GLY A 17 -2.30 -31.58 3.25
N ILE A 18 -3.33 -32.12 2.58
CA ILE A 18 -3.24 -32.51 1.16
C ILE A 18 -3.16 -31.26 0.27
N GLY A 19 -3.89 -30.20 0.62
CA GLY A 19 -3.83 -28.90 -0.07
C GLY A 19 -2.44 -28.25 0.04
N PHE A 20 -1.85 -28.21 1.24
CA PHE A 20 -0.52 -27.65 1.47
C PHE A 20 0.58 -28.47 0.77
N ALA A 21 0.55 -29.80 0.86
CA ALA A 21 1.52 -30.66 0.17
C ALA A 21 1.36 -30.63 -1.36
N GLY A 22 0.13 -30.52 -1.85
CA GLY A 22 -0.16 -30.34 -3.28
C GLY A 22 0.28 -28.96 -3.79
N PHE A 23 0.11 -27.91 -2.98
CA PHE A 23 0.60 -26.56 -3.26
C PHE A 23 2.13 -26.50 -3.24
N GLU A 24 2.80 -27.15 -2.27
CA GLU A 24 4.26 -27.29 -2.26
C GLU A 24 4.76 -28.06 -3.49
N LEU A 25 4.14 -29.18 -3.88
CA LEU A 25 4.58 -29.95 -5.05
C LEU A 25 4.30 -29.20 -6.37
N ALA A 26 3.23 -28.40 -6.43
CA ALA A 26 2.95 -27.54 -7.57
C ALA A 26 3.96 -26.37 -7.66
N ASN A 27 4.34 -25.77 -6.53
CA ASN A 27 5.41 -24.75 -6.47
C ASN A 27 6.80 -25.34 -6.73
N LYS A 28 7.05 -26.61 -6.38
CA LYS A 28 8.35 -27.29 -6.51
C LYS A 28 8.65 -27.83 -7.91
N ASN A 29 7.91 -27.38 -8.92
CA ASN A 29 8.31 -27.52 -10.33
C ASN A 29 9.00 -26.25 -10.87
N ASP A 30 9.08 -25.19 -10.06
CA ASP A 30 9.92 -24.03 -10.29
C ASP A 30 10.96 -23.95 -9.17
N GLU A 31 12.20 -24.32 -9.51
CA GLU A 31 13.46 -23.95 -8.87
C GLU A 31 13.63 -24.20 -7.35
N ALA A 32 14.64 -25.02 -7.06
CA ALA A 32 15.24 -25.11 -5.73
C ALA A 32 15.76 -23.74 -5.28
N SER A 33 15.17 -23.16 -4.23
CA SER A 33 15.93 -22.35 -3.29
C SER A 33 15.32 -22.42 -1.89
N THR A 34 16.17 -22.85 -0.96
CA THR A 34 15.91 -23.07 0.46
C THR A 34 16.05 -21.74 1.18
N GLU A 35 14.97 -21.22 1.77
CA GLU A 35 15.02 -20.04 2.62
C GLU A 35 15.31 -20.48 4.07
N THR A 36 16.46 -20.09 4.63
CA THR A 36 16.76 -20.16 6.08
C THR A 36 16.60 -18.76 6.67
N PRO A 37 15.93 -18.61 7.83
CA PRO A 37 15.66 -17.31 8.45
C PRO A 37 16.93 -16.72 9.06
N THR A 38 17.18 -15.43 8.80
CA THR A 38 18.19 -14.65 9.51
C THR A 38 17.50 -13.62 10.39
N GLU A 39 17.54 -13.86 11.70
CA GLU A 39 17.51 -12.82 12.72
C GLU A 39 18.67 -11.85 12.49
N THR A 40 18.42 -10.54 12.54
CA THR A 40 19.39 -9.58 13.06
C THR A 40 18.66 -8.36 13.59
N ALA A 41 18.66 -8.23 14.90
CA ALA A 41 18.40 -6.99 15.61
C ALA A 41 19.54 -5.99 15.37
N THR A 42 19.24 -4.68 15.38
CA THR A 42 19.88 -3.71 16.29
C THR A 42 19.60 -2.26 15.87
N ASN A 43 19.04 -1.53 16.85
CA ASN A 43 18.98 -0.08 16.95
C ASN A 43 20.29 0.62 16.56
N THR A 44 20.22 1.87 16.08
CA THR A 44 20.85 3.05 16.72
C THR A 44 21.09 4.18 15.70
N ASN A 45 20.38 5.28 15.97
CA ASN A 45 20.73 6.69 15.86
C ASN A 45 21.10 7.35 14.50
N THR A 46 20.19 8.24 14.13
CA THR A 46 20.38 9.57 13.53
C THR A 46 21.70 10.26 13.87
N PRO A 47 22.30 10.93 12.88
CA PRO A 47 22.60 12.35 13.02
C PRO A 47 22.05 13.20 11.88
N THR A 48 21.33 14.25 12.27
CA THR A 48 21.10 15.51 11.58
C THR A 48 22.42 16.09 11.06
N ASP A 49 22.45 16.58 9.82
CA ASP A 49 23.01 17.89 9.49
C ASP A 49 22.53 18.35 8.10
N ASP A 50 22.33 19.66 8.02
CA ASP A 50 21.64 20.43 7.00
C ASP A 50 22.35 20.48 5.63
N HIS A 51 21.58 20.38 4.53
CA HIS A 51 21.89 21.11 3.29
C HIS A 51 20.70 21.22 2.32
N GLU A 52 20.10 22.40 2.25
CA GLU A 52 19.42 22.96 1.06
C GLU A 52 20.49 23.78 0.29
N PRO A 53 20.61 23.73 -1.06
CA PRO A 53 19.62 24.33 -1.97
C PRO A 53 19.37 23.66 -3.36
N GLU A 54 18.14 23.90 -3.82
CA GLU A 54 17.64 24.18 -5.19
C GLU A 54 17.96 23.29 -6.43
N GLU A 55 16.84 22.90 -7.05
CA GLU A 55 16.48 22.96 -8.49
C GLU A 55 17.02 21.93 -9.51
N THR A 56 16.06 21.46 -10.31
CA THR A 56 16.11 20.91 -11.69
C THR A 56 16.09 19.38 -11.90
N GLU A 57 14.91 18.91 -12.30
CA GLU A 57 14.58 17.84 -13.27
C GLU A 57 15.64 16.77 -13.64
N GLN A 58 15.38 15.51 -13.25
CA GLN A 58 15.21 14.37 -14.18
C GLN A 58 14.85 13.08 -13.41
N PRO A 59 14.06 12.16 -14.02
CA PRO A 59 13.29 11.16 -13.31
C PRO A 59 14.19 10.01 -12.86
N ALA A 60 14.22 9.75 -11.56
CA ALA A 60 14.81 8.54 -11.02
C ALA A 60 13.76 7.43 -11.07
N PRO A 61 14.06 6.25 -11.66
CA PRO A 61 13.15 5.09 -11.67
C PRO A 61 12.93 4.45 -10.29
N GLU A 62 13.27 5.14 -9.20
CA GLU A 62 13.12 4.66 -7.82
C GLU A 62 11.93 5.30 -7.09
N THR A 63 11.17 6.18 -7.75
CA THR A 63 9.99 6.83 -7.15
C THR A 63 8.80 5.90 -7.01
N VAL A 64 8.63 4.90 -7.89
CA VAL A 64 7.46 4.01 -7.87
C VAL A 64 7.37 3.23 -6.56
N SER A 65 8.50 2.70 -6.05
CA SER A 65 8.46 1.91 -4.82
C SER A 65 8.15 2.78 -3.60
N ALA A 66 8.81 3.93 -3.47
CA ALA A 66 8.55 4.89 -2.40
C ALA A 66 7.11 5.44 -2.45
N SER A 67 6.61 5.70 -3.67
CA SER A 67 5.23 6.14 -3.93
C SER A 67 4.21 5.06 -3.57
N SER A 68 4.51 3.78 -3.82
CA SER A 68 3.65 2.67 -3.42
C SER A 68 3.64 2.44 -1.90
N GLU A 69 4.78 2.66 -1.24
CA GLU A 69 4.96 2.43 0.19
C GLU A 69 4.13 3.41 1.01
N ILE A 70 4.12 4.71 0.68
CA ILE A 70 3.34 5.69 1.45
C ILE A 70 1.83 5.42 1.35
N LEU A 71 1.33 5.07 0.15
CA LEU A 71 -0.08 4.74 -0.06
C LEU A 71 -0.51 3.49 0.69
N ASN A 72 0.38 2.50 0.81
CA ASN A 72 0.14 1.31 1.62
C ASN A 72 0.19 1.63 3.12
N ALA A 73 1.25 2.34 3.56
CA ALA A 73 1.49 2.66 4.96
C ALA A 73 0.39 3.53 5.58
N LYS A 74 -0.17 4.48 4.82
CA LYS A 74 -1.32 5.30 5.25
C LYS A 74 -2.67 4.60 5.06
N GLY A 75 -2.67 3.37 4.55
CA GLY A 75 -3.85 2.52 4.42
C GLY A 75 -4.77 2.88 3.25
N CYS A 76 -4.36 3.76 2.34
CA CYS A 76 -5.14 4.19 1.18
C CYS A 76 -5.58 2.99 0.33
N LEU A 77 -4.64 2.04 0.13
CA LEU A 77 -4.87 0.84 -0.67
C LEU A 77 -5.91 -0.13 -0.09
N SER A 78 -6.28 0.02 1.19
CA SER A 78 -7.33 -0.81 1.82
C SER A 78 -8.69 -0.59 1.17
N CYS A 79 -8.92 0.61 0.63
CA CYS A 79 -10.20 1.00 0.04
C CYS A 79 -10.11 1.32 -1.44
N HIS A 80 -8.92 1.67 -1.94
CA HIS A 80 -8.70 2.16 -3.29
C HIS A 80 -7.62 1.34 -3.99
N ALA A 81 -7.72 1.20 -5.31
CA ALA A 81 -6.61 0.75 -6.16
C ALA A 81 -5.91 1.94 -6.84
N VAL A 82 -4.70 1.70 -7.34
CA VAL A 82 -3.98 2.61 -8.25
C VAL A 82 -3.55 1.82 -9.48
N SER A 83 -4.52 1.54 -10.35
CA SER A 83 -4.31 0.66 -11.50
C SER A 83 -3.23 1.13 -12.48
N SER A 84 -2.97 2.44 -12.61
CA SER A 84 -1.92 2.95 -13.49
C SER A 84 -0.49 2.65 -13.00
N LEU A 85 -0.33 2.34 -11.71
CA LEU A 85 0.94 1.93 -11.10
C LEU A 85 0.96 0.43 -10.75
N ASP A 86 0.00 -0.35 -11.27
CA ASP A 86 -0.16 -1.78 -10.93
C ASP A 86 -0.28 -2.04 -9.41
N LEU A 87 -0.81 -1.07 -8.65
CA LEU A 87 -1.04 -1.23 -7.21
C LEU A 87 -2.47 -1.72 -6.96
N ASP A 88 -2.57 -3.01 -6.65
CA ASP A 88 -3.81 -3.62 -6.22
C ASP A 88 -4.29 -3.04 -4.88
N GLY A 89 -5.61 -2.91 -4.77
CA GLY A 89 -6.24 -2.43 -3.55
C GLY A 89 -7.75 -2.65 -3.53
N GLY A 90 -8.42 -1.95 -2.63
CA GLY A 90 -9.87 -2.04 -2.48
C GLY A 90 -10.64 -1.40 -3.64
N ALA A 91 -11.91 -1.79 -3.76
CA ALA A 91 -12.88 -1.17 -4.69
C ALA A 91 -14.01 -0.43 -3.94
N THR A 92 -13.81 -0.16 -2.65
CA THR A 92 -14.78 0.59 -1.83
C THR A 92 -14.79 2.06 -2.22
N GLY A 93 -13.61 2.61 -2.50
CA GLY A 93 -13.40 3.94 -3.06
C GLY A 93 -13.05 3.88 -4.55
N PRO A 94 -13.17 5.02 -5.27
CA PRO A 94 -12.77 5.12 -6.67
C PRO A 94 -11.26 4.94 -6.85
N ASP A 95 -10.83 4.39 -7.98
CA ASP A 95 -9.41 4.28 -8.31
C ASP A 95 -8.68 5.64 -8.25
N LEU A 96 -7.48 5.67 -7.66
CA LEU A 96 -6.71 6.90 -7.40
C LEU A 96 -5.75 7.28 -8.54
N SER A 97 -5.67 6.49 -9.60
CA SER A 97 -4.76 6.76 -10.73
C SER A 97 -4.94 8.15 -11.33
N GLN A 98 -6.14 8.74 -11.21
CA GLN A 98 -6.45 10.08 -11.71
C GLN A 98 -6.85 11.04 -10.58
N ALA A 99 -6.43 10.76 -9.35
CA ALA A 99 -6.79 11.57 -8.19
C ALA A 99 -6.10 12.94 -8.19
N PHE A 100 -4.87 13.05 -8.70
CA PHE A 100 -4.12 14.31 -8.75
C PHE A 100 -4.90 15.42 -9.46
N THR A 101 -5.42 15.16 -10.65
CA THR A 101 -6.24 16.10 -11.42
C THR A 101 -7.73 16.02 -11.03
N GLY A 102 -8.23 14.80 -10.81
CA GLY A 102 -9.66 14.56 -10.62
C GLY A 102 -10.23 15.06 -9.29
N VAL A 103 -9.39 15.31 -8.27
CA VAL A 103 -9.85 15.92 -7.01
C VAL A 103 -10.18 17.39 -7.22
N GLU A 104 -9.32 18.16 -7.88
CA GLU A 104 -9.55 19.58 -8.13
C GLU A 104 -10.83 19.79 -8.97
N ASP A 105 -11.01 18.98 -10.02
CA ASP A 105 -12.21 19.03 -10.87
C ASP A 105 -13.52 18.80 -10.10
N LYS A 106 -13.50 17.94 -9.07
CA LYS A 106 -14.70 17.53 -8.32
C LYS A 106 -14.93 18.32 -7.04
N HIS A 107 -13.85 18.78 -6.40
CA HIS A 107 -13.87 19.38 -5.07
C HIS A 107 -13.45 20.86 -5.07
N GLY A 108 -12.96 21.39 -6.19
CA GLY A 108 -12.59 22.79 -6.36
C GLY A 108 -11.38 23.22 -5.53
N LYS A 109 -10.56 22.25 -5.09
CA LYS A 109 -9.35 22.45 -4.29
C LYS A 109 -8.26 21.50 -4.78
N PRO A 110 -6.98 21.90 -4.75
CA PRO A 110 -5.89 21.02 -5.13
C PRO A 110 -5.79 19.83 -4.18
N LEU A 111 -5.12 18.77 -4.63
CA LEU A 111 -5.05 17.49 -3.91
C LEU A 111 -4.44 17.64 -2.50
N ASP A 112 -3.38 18.42 -2.35
CA ASP A 112 -2.70 18.68 -1.07
C ASP A 112 -3.64 19.34 -0.05
N GLU A 113 -4.41 20.34 -0.48
CA GLU A 113 -5.40 21.01 0.35
C GLU A 113 -6.56 20.08 0.69
N PHE A 114 -7.00 19.25 -0.26
CA PHE A 114 -8.02 18.23 -0.01
C PHE A 114 -7.57 17.18 1.00
N LEU A 115 -6.30 16.78 0.99
CA LEU A 115 -5.77 15.81 1.96
C LEU A 115 -5.70 16.39 3.38
N LYS A 116 -5.53 17.71 3.51
CA LYS A 116 -5.58 18.40 4.81
C LYS A 116 -7.01 18.66 5.28
N GLU A 117 -7.87 19.06 4.37
CA GLU A 117 -9.27 19.41 4.64
C GLU A 117 -10.22 18.73 3.63
N PRO A 118 -10.42 17.40 3.75
CA PRO A 118 -11.25 16.65 2.81
C PRO A 118 -12.71 17.08 2.90
N THR A 119 -13.32 17.35 1.76
CA THR A 119 -14.73 17.77 1.65
C THR A 119 -15.70 16.60 1.46
N SER A 120 -15.19 15.39 1.26
CA SER A 120 -15.99 14.17 1.12
C SER A 120 -16.36 13.59 2.48
N ALA A 121 -17.64 13.25 2.69
CA ALA A 121 -18.16 12.70 3.95
C ALA A 121 -17.37 11.48 4.47
N VAL A 122 -16.89 10.62 3.56
CA VAL A 122 -16.11 9.43 3.93
C VAL A 122 -14.67 9.80 4.25
N MET A 123 -14.01 10.60 3.39
CA MET A 123 -12.60 10.94 3.58
C MET A 123 -12.38 11.89 4.77
N SER A 124 -13.34 12.75 5.11
CA SER A 124 -13.29 13.52 6.35
C SER A 124 -13.20 12.64 7.58
N SER A 125 -13.95 11.53 7.63
CA SER A 125 -13.88 10.60 8.76
C SER A 125 -12.57 9.80 8.78
N VAL A 126 -12.07 9.38 7.61
CA VAL A 126 -10.86 8.55 7.50
C VAL A 126 -9.62 9.35 7.90
N ILE A 127 -9.43 10.52 7.29
CA ILE A 127 -8.21 11.33 7.50
C ILE A 127 -8.24 11.98 8.88
N SER A 128 -9.40 12.40 9.40
CA SER A 128 -9.47 12.97 10.76
C SER A 128 -9.11 11.96 11.87
N GLY A 129 -9.26 10.65 11.60
CA GLY A 129 -8.87 9.59 12.54
C GLY A 129 -7.36 9.41 12.66
N SER A 130 -6.61 9.79 11.61
CA SER A 130 -5.15 9.77 11.58
C SER A 130 -4.65 10.88 10.64
N PRO A 131 -4.56 12.14 11.11
CA PRO A 131 -4.14 13.26 10.29
C PRO A 131 -2.76 13.05 9.66
N LEU A 132 -2.57 13.57 8.46
CA LEU A 132 -1.30 13.51 7.73
C LEU A 132 -0.39 14.67 8.12
N SER A 133 0.92 14.44 8.19
CA SER A 133 1.91 15.54 8.24
C SER A 133 2.07 16.19 6.86
N ASP A 134 2.66 17.38 6.80
CA ASP A 134 2.95 18.05 5.53
C ASP A 134 3.85 17.20 4.62
N ASP A 135 4.87 16.53 5.19
CA ASP A 135 5.76 15.63 4.45
C ASP A 135 5.02 14.40 3.89
N GLU A 136 4.06 13.84 4.65
CA GLU A 136 3.25 12.73 4.18
C GLU A 136 2.28 13.16 3.08
N VAL A 137 1.69 14.35 3.19
CA VAL A 137 0.84 14.93 2.14
C VAL A 137 1.64 15.08 0.85
N GLN A 138 2.86 15.62 0.92
CA GLN A 138 3.69 15.80 -0.27
C GLN A 138 4.03 14.46 -0.93
N GLN A 139 4.44 13.45 -0.16
CA GLN A 139 4.74 12.11 -0.69
C GLN A 139 3.52 11.47 -1.37
N ILE A 140 2.31 11.65 -0.82
CA ILE A 140 1.08 11.16 -1.45
C ILE A 140 0.77 11.93 -2.73
N VAL A 141 0.96 13.26 -2.73
CA VAL A 141 0.75 14.10 -3.91
C VAL A 141 1.70 13.69 -5.04
N ASP A 142 2.98 13.51 -4.75
CA ASP A 142 3.99 13.08 -5.73
C ASP A 142 3.65 11.70 -6.30
N ALA A 143 3.26 10.76 -5.43
CA ALA A 143 2.85 9.42 -5.82
C ALA A 143 1.63 9.43 -6.77
N LEU A 144 0.62 10.24 -6.44
CA LEU A 144 -0.60 10.34 -7.23
C LEU A 144 -0.41 11.18 -8.50
N GLN A 145 0.54 12.11 -8.50
CA GLN A 145 0.97 12.80 -9.70
C GLN A 145 1.61 11.82 -10.68
N GLU A 146 2.59 11.02 -10.24
CA GLU A 146 3.21 9.99 -11.08
C GLU A 146 2.16 9.04 -11.64
N ALA A 147 1.20 8.61 -10.80
CA ALA A 147 0.10 7.75 -11.24
C ALA A 147 -0.76 8.36 -12.35
N SER A 148 -0.94 9.69 -12.34
CA SER A 148 -1.77 10.40 -13.32
C SER A 148 -1.12 10.55 -14.70
N GLU A 149 0.19 10.41 -14.76
CA GLU A 149 1.01 10.57 -15.97
C GLU A 149 1.23 9.27 -16.74
N LYS A 150 0.78 8.13 -16.19
CA LYS A 150 0.91 6.78 -16.78
C LYS A 150 -0.35 6.39 -17.56
#